data_AF-A0A6N8IIG5-F1
#
_entry.id   AF-A0A6N8IIG5-F1
#
_cell.length_a   1.000
_cell.length_b   1.000
_cell.length_c   1.000
_cell.angle_alpha   90.00
_cell.angle_beta   90.00
_cell.angle_gamma   90.00
#
_symmetry.space_group_name_H-M   'P 1'
#
loop_
_entity.id
_entity.type
_entity.pdbx_description
1 polymer ?
#
loop_
_entity_poly.entity_id
_entity_poly.type
_entity_poly.pdbx_seq_one_letter_code
_entity_poly.pdbx_strand_id
1 'polypeptide(L)'
;MEGFDLISTGVWSIIPPILALALALITKEVYSSLAIGVFTGMVIYQFSLNGAGFEQLVDSFTMVPQMMAEQIAGNGALLLFLALLGALVVVIAGAGGSRAYGEWVATHIKNAKMAQILTAVLGIIIFVDDYFNCLTVGAVMRPVTDRFKISHEKLAWIIDSTAAPICIIAPVSSWAVAVGGYLGEGGFTTFVQSIPYNFYALLTIVFVFFMCATKKDFGPMRVAEAEFQDEGAKQDIPPKDSALEAMATVGLSDREAADTLPPFNMETVVAERDELDEAAQTAVEEFKGIAISERGRVFDLIVPIVVLIIFSILGMLYAGGFFKGVDFATAVGENPVFGLCIGVCVSLVVAAIMFLPRKLMTLSGYMEGISEGVRSMVGAIMILVLAWSLGGTCRYLLGTGEFVSGFLNSIGVGLALLPAVIFVVAAFIGFAMGTSWGTIALILPIVIGVFPADNPLFLVAIGATLGGAVYGDHVSPISDTTILSSAGAQCNHLRHVATQLPYASVVAVICLVGYLIAGFTGNPWISLAVGAVLMVAAVLVLNKSRYGALKD
;
A
#
# COMPACT_ATOMS: atom_id res chain seq x y z
N MET A 1 -15.74 6.92 24.23
CA MET A 1 -15.41 8.35 24.16
C MET A 1 -16.28 9.04 25.18
N GLU A 2 -15.70 9.50 26.29
CA GLU A 2 -16.44 10.31 27.26
C GLU A 2 -16.67 11.69 26.64
N GLY A 3 -17.90 12.01 26.23
CA GLY A 3 -18.25 13.35 25.73
C GLY A 3 -19.03 13.41 24.41
N PHE A 4 -19.28 12.30 23.73
CA PHE A 4 -20.06 12.26 22.48
C PHE A 4 -21.24 11.31 22.59
N ASP A 5 -22.44 11.79 22.22
CA ASP A 5 -23.66 10.99 22.17
C ASP A 5 -23.91 10.52 20.72
N LEU A 6 -24.36 9.29 20.55
CA LEU A 6 -24.75 8.77 19.24
C LEU A 6 -26.15 9.30 18.87
N ILE A 7 -26.26 10.09 17.80
CA ILE A 7 -27.53 10.78 17.44
C ILE A 7 -28.23 10.23 16.19
N SER A 8 -27.65 9.22 15.52
CA SER A 8 -28.19 8.51 14.34
C SER A 8 -28.92 9.42 13.34
N THR A 9 -28.15 10.15 12.52
CA THR A 9 -28.66 11.26 11.66
C THR A 9 -29.28 10.81 10.32
N GLY A 10 -29.48 9.50 10.13
CA GLY A 10 -30.04 8.95 8.90
C GLY A 10 -29.18 9.27 7.66
N VAL A 11 -29.79 9.74 6.56
CA VAL A 11 -29.09 10.03 5.28
C VAL A 11 -27.90 10.98 5.46
N TRP A 12 -27.99 11.92 6.40
CA TRP A 12 -26.94 12.92 6.63
C TRP A 12 -25.63 12.30 7.11
N SER A 13 -25.67 11.10 7.71
CA SER A 13 -24.48 10.40 8.20
C SER A 13 -23.51 9.99 7.08
N ILE A 14 -24.00 9.83 5.85
CA ILE A 14 -23.18 9.43 4.69
C ILE A 14 -22.47 10.64 4.04
N ILE A 15 -22.92 11.86 4.28
CA ILE A 15 -22.38 13.05 3.62
C ILE A 15 -20.89 13.25 3.94
N PRO A 16 -20.41 13.16 5.19
CA PRO A 16 -19.00 13.33 5.50
C PRO A 16 -18.07 12.37 4.73
N PRO A 17 -18.30 11.04 4.72
CA PRO A 17 -17.41 10.14 3.98
C PRO A 17 -17.55 10.28 2.46
N ILE A 18 -18.75 10.54 1.92
CA ILE A 18 -18.91 10.80 0.47
C ILE A 18 -18.20 12.09 0.06
N LEU A 19 -18.29 13.15 0.87
CA LEU A 19 -17.64 14.42 0.58
C LEU A 19 -16.11 14.27 0.64
N ALA A 20 -15.59 13.61 1.67
CA ALA A 20 -14.16 13.31 1.76
C ALA A 20 -13.70 12.52 0.52
N LEU A 21 -14.48 11.53 0.10
CA LEU A 21 -14.18 10.75 -1.08
C LEU A 21 -14.22 11.58 -2.37
N ALA A 22 -15.28 12.37 -2.57
CA ALA A 22 -15.46 13.20 -3.76
C ALA A 22 -14.36 14.26 -3.88
N LEU A 23 -14.02 14.92 -2.77
CA LEU A 23 -12.93 15.88 -2.72
C LEU A 23 -11.60 15.19 -3.03
N ALA A 24 -11.31 14.04 -2.44
CA ALA A 24 -10.05 13.34 -2.70
C ALA A 24 -9.88 12.97 -4.18
N LEU A 25 -10.97 12.63 -4.87
CA LEU A 25 -10.94 12.34 -6.30
C LEU A 25 -10.71 13.57 -7.17
N ILE A 26 -11.25 14.73 -6.76
CA ILE A 26 -11.15 16.01 -7.49
C ILE A 26 -9.82 16.69 -7.22
N THR A 27 -9.44 16.81 -5.95
CA THR A 27 -8.25 17.56 -5.50
C THR A 27 -6.98 16.74 -5.59
N LYS A 28 -7.08 15.41 -5.67
CA LYS A 28 -5.96 14.47 -5.53
C LYS A 28 -5.22 14.59 -4.18
N GLU A 29 -5.85 15.23 -3.19
CA GLU A 29 -5.25 15.54 -1.90
C GLU A 29 -6.00 14.84 -0.77
N VAL A 30 -5.35 13.89 -0.10
CA VAL A 30 -5.98 13.05 0.94
C VAL A 30 -6.22 13.85 2.23
N TYR A 31 -5.21 14.62 2.65
CA TYR A 31 -5.20 15.31 3.94
C TYR A 31 -6.34 16.32 4.05
N SER A 32 -6.47 17.18 3.05
CA SER A 32 -7.52 18.20 2.99
C SER A 32 -8.91 17.56 2.91
N SER A 33 -9.04 16.49 2.14
CA SER A 33 -10.30 15.78 1.94
C SER A 33 -10.81 15.09 3.21
N LEU A 34 -9.92 14.40 3.94
CA LEU A 34 -10.26 13.81 5.23
C LEU A 34 -10.61 14.90 6.26
N ALA A 35 -9.83 15.98 6.34
CA ALA A 35 -10.10 17.08 7.27
C ALA A 35 -11.47 17.75 7.02
N ILE A 36 -11.81 18.00 5.75
CA ILE A 36 -13.12 18.55 5.37
C ILE A 36 -14.24 17.55 5.67
N GLY A 37 -14.00 16.25 5.46
CA GLY A 37 -14.92 15.19 5.88
C GLY A 37 -15.21 15.24 7.37
N VAL A 38 -14.18 15.23 8.22
CA VAL A 38 -14.31 15.32 9.68
C VAL A 38 -15.10 16.57 10.06
N PHE A 39 -14.70 17.74 9.54
CA PHE A 39 -15.35 19.00 9.82
C PHE A 39 -16.84 18.99 9.43
N THR A 40 -17.16 18.47 8.25
CA THR A 40 -18.55 18.33 7.80
C THR A 40 -19.36 17.44 8.72
N GLY A 41 -18.77 16.35 9.22
CA GLY A 41 -19.41 15.48 10.20
C GLY A 41 -19.66 16.18 11.54
N MET A 42 -18.74 17.01 12.02
CA MET A 42 -18.93 17.83 13.22
C MET A 42 -20.05 18.86 13.05
N VAL A 43 -20.14 19.51 11.89
CA VAL A 43 -21.22 20.44 11.57
C VAL A 43 -22.57 19.73 11.60
N ILE A 44 -22.69 18.58 10.95
CA ILE A 44 -23.93 17.79 10.94
C ILE A 44 -24.30 17.38 12.37
N TYR A 45 -23.33 16.94 13.17
CA TYR A 45 -23.55 16.54 14.55
C TYR A 45 -24.11 17.70 15.40
N GLN A 46 -23.41 18.84 15.41
CA GLN A 46 -23.80 20.01 16.20
C GLN A 46 -25.13 20.60 15.75
N PHE A 47 -25.36 20.70 14.44
CA PHE A 47 -26.62 21.26 13.92
C PHE A 47 -27.81 20.34 14.19
N SER A 48 -27.60 19.02 14.24
CA SER A 48 -28.65 18.05 14.56
C SER A 48 -29.00 18.04 16.05
N LEU A 49 -28.01 18.28 16.94
CA LEU A 49 -28.23 18.33 18.38
C LEU A 49 -28.84 19.65 18.86
N ASN A 50 -28.23 20.76 18.45
CA ASN A 50 -28.45 22.07 19.06
C ASN A 50 -29.11 23.08 18.11
N GLY A 51 -29.41 22.66 16.87
CA GLY A 51 -29.92 23.53 15.80
C GLY A 51 -28.79 24.25 15.04
N ALA A 52 -29.12 24.81 13.88
CA ALA A 52 -28.15 25.54 13.07
C ALA A 52 -27.92 26.97 13.60
N GLY A 53 -26.67 27.33 13.84
CA GLY A 53 -26.28 28.66 14.32
C GLY A 53 -24.77 28.90 14.26
N PHE A 54 -24.38 30.16 14.47
CA PHE A 54 -22.96 30.55 14.43
C PHE A 54 -22.16 29.93 15.57
N GLU A 55 -22.74 29.84 16.77
CA GLU A 55 -22.12 29.18 17.92
C GLU A 55 -21.84 27.71 17.63
N GLN A 56 -22.82 26.99 17.07
CA GLN A 56 -22.67 25.58 16.70
C GLN A 56 -21.63 25.38 15.59
N LEU A 57 -21.47 26.34 14.68
CA LEU A 57 -20.41 26.31 13.69
C LEU A 57 -19.03 26.48 14.34
N VAL A 58 -18.90 27.40 15.30
CA VAL A 58 -17.67 27.57 16.09
C VAL A 58 -17.37 26.31 16.91
N ASP A 59 -18.38 25.71 17.54
CA ASP A 59 -18.24 24.44 18.27
C ASP A 59 -17.80 23.30 17.34
N SER A 60 -18.31 23.27 16.11
CA SER A 60 -17.88 22.29 15.11
C SER A 60 -16.38 22.43 14.78
N PHE A 61 -15.86 23.66 14.73
CA PHE A 61 -14.43 23.92 14.53
C PHE A 61 -13.59 23.46 15.72
N THR A 62 -14.04 23.66 16.96
CA THR A 62 -13.30 23.27 18.17
C THR A 62 -13.34 21.76 18.40
N MET A 63 -14.40 21.08 17.95
CA MET A 63 -14.53 19.63 18.04
C MET A 63 -13.56 18.85 17.12
N VAL A 64 -13.13 19.43 16.00
CA VAL A 64 -12.16 18.76 15.10
C VAL A 64 -10.85 18.43 15.83
N PRO A 65 -10.11 19.39 16.41
CA PRO A 65 -8.88 19.09 17.15
C PRO A 65 -9.14 18.26 18.41
N GLN A 66 -10.32 18.39 19.05
CA GLN A 66 -10.69 17.54 20.18
C GLN A 66 -10.80 16.07 19.75
N MET A 67 -11.52 15.78 18.66
CA MET A 67 -11.62 14.43 18.11
C MET A 67 -10.24 13.89 17.72
N MET A 68 -9.41 14.69 17.05
CA MET A 68 -8.04 14.27 16.72
C MET A 68 -7.22 13.95 17.96
N ALA A 69 -7.30 14.77 19.01
CA ALA A 69 -6.59 14.55 20.26
C ALA A 69 -7.05 13.27 20.97
N GLU A 70 -8.35 12.99 20.98
CA GLU A 70 -8.90 11.75 21.53
C GLU A 70 -8.40 10.53 20.75
N GLN A 71 -8.37 10.61 19.41
CA GLN A 71 -7.86 9.53 18.57
C GLN A 71 -6.35 9.31 18.76
N ILE A 72 -5.56 10.38 18.92
CA ILE A 72 -4.14 10.29 19.25
C ILE A 72 -3.94 9.64 20.62
N ALA A 73 -4.71 10.07 21.63
CA ALA A 73 -4.60 9.54 22.99
C ALA A 73 -4.96 8.04 23.04
N GLY A 74 -6.03 7.64 22.34
CA GLY A 74 -6.48 6.25 22.27
C GLY A 74 -5.52 5.32 21.51
N ASN A 75 -4.79 5.86 20.53
CA ASN A 75 -3.93 5.08 19.62
C ASN A 75 -2.42 5.38 19.78
N GLY A 76 -2.00 6.05 20.86
CA GLY A 76 -0.62 6.54 21.00
C GLY A 76 0.46 5.46 20.88
N ALA A 77 0.18 4.22 21.30
CA ALA A 77 1.10 3.10 21.13
C ALA A 77 1.31 2.72 19.64
N LEU A 78 0.26 2.78 18.82
CA LEU A 78 0.36 2.53 17.37
C LEU A 78 1.21 3.62 16.70
N LEU A 79 0.98 4.88 17.08
CA LEU A 79 1.75 6.03 16.57
C LEU A 79 3.23 5.94 16.96
N LEU A 80 3.52 5.56 18.20
CA LEU A 80 4.89 5.33 18.67
C LEU A 80 5.57 4.19 17.90
N PHE A 81 4.86 3.08 17.69
CA PHE A 81 5.42 1.96 16.92
C PHE A 81 5.77 2.39 15.49
N LEU A 82 4.88 3.09 14.79
CA LEU A 82 5.14 3.55 13.42
C LEU A 82 6.38 4.43 13.35
N ALA A 83 6.50 5.41 14.25
CA ALA A 83 7.66 6.27 14.34
C ALA A 83 8.97 5.47 14.57
N LEU A 84 8.96 4.51 15.50
CA LEU A 84 10.13 3.67 15.79
C LEU A 84 10.43 2.68 14.65
N LEU A 85 9.42 2.25 13.90
CA LEU A 85 9.60 1.36 12.76
C LEU A 85 10.31 2.10 11.62
N GLY A 86 9.90 3.32 11.32
CA GLY A 86 10.60 4.18 10.36
C GLY A 86 12.05 4.43 10.78
N ALA A 87 12.30 4.70 12.07
CA ALA A 87 13.65 4.81 12.62
C ALA A 87 14.49 3.55 12.37
N LEU A 88 13.92 2.36 12.62
CA LEU A 88 14.60 1.09 12.40
C LEU A 88 14.92 0.87 10.92
N VAL A 89 13.97 1.17 10.04
CA VAL A 89 14.12 1.05 8.58
C VAL A 89 15.30 1.88 8.08
N VAL A 90 15.36 3.16 8.45
CA VAL A 90 16.46 4.07 8.06
C VAL A 90 17.81 3.61 8.61
N VAL A 91 17.85 3.17 9.87
CA VAL A 91 19.07 2.64 10.50
C VAL A 91 19.57 1.39 9.79
N ILE A 92 18.68 0.47 9.40
CA ILE A 92 19.04 -0.73 8.63
C ILE A 92 19.57 -0.33 7.24
N ALA A 93 18.92 0.63 6.58
CA ALA A 93 19.34 1.17 5.28
C ALA A 93 20.79 1.66 5.33
N GLY A 94 21.10 2.51 6.31
CA GLY A 94 22.43 3.09 6.49
C GLY A 94 23.52 2.06 6.80
N ALA A 95 23.18 0.92 7.41
CA ALA A 95 24.14 -0.14 7.71
C ALA A 95 24.69 -0.84 6.45
N GLY A 96 24.04 -0.68 5.30
CA GLY A 96 24.51 -1.22 4.01
C GLY A 96 24.25 -2.72 3.82
N GLY A 97 23.34 -3.31 4.60
CA GLY A 97 23.02 -4.74 4.51
C GLY A 97 22.40 -5.14 3.16
N SER A 98 21.56 -4.28 2.59
CA SER A 98 20.92 -4.50 1.29
C SER A 98 21.93 -4.46 0.13
N ARG A 99 22.89 -3.53 0.16
CA ARG A 99 24.01 -3.51 -0.80
C ARG A 99 24.79 -4.82 -0.76
N ALA A 100 25.13 -5.29 0.44
CA ALA A 100 25.84 -6.56 0.63
C ALA A 100 25.06 -7.77 0.12
N TYR A 101 23.72 -7.73 0.18
CA TYR A 101 22.87 -8.75 -0.44
C TYR A 101 23.04 -8.73 -1.96
N GLY A 102 23.00 -7.57 -2.60
CA GLY A 102 23.25 -7.44 -4.05
C GLY A 102 24.59 -8.01 -4.48
N GLU A 103 25.66 -7.72 -3.73
CA GLU A 103 27.01 -8.27 -3.99
C GLU A 103 27.07 -9.79 -3.84
N TRP A 104 26.44 -10.32 -2.79
CA TRP A 104 26.34 -11.78 -2.59
C TRP A 104 25.55 -12.43 -3.73
N VAL A 105 24.43 -11.83 -4.12
CA VAL A 105 23.57 -12.31 -5.20
C VAL A 105 24.31 -12.26 -6.55
N ALA A 106 25.06 -11.18 -6.83
CA ALA A 106 25.85 -11.03 -8.06
C ALA A 106 26.90 -12.14 -8.27
N THR A 107 27.42 -12.71 -7.17
CA THR A 107 28.42 -13.80 -7.21
C THR A 107 27.81 -15.19 -7.25
N HIS A 108 26.54 -15.36 -6.87
CA HIS A 108 25.86 -16.67 -6.78
C HIS A 108 24.85 -16.95 -7.89
N ILE A 109 24.39 -15.93 -8.62
CA ILE A 109 23.42 -16.14 -9.71
C ILE A 109 24.08 -16.76 -10.95
N LYS A 110 23.35 -17.72 -11.54
CA LYS A 110 23.75 -18.43 -12.77
C LYS A 110 22.91 -18.07 -14.00
N ASN A 111 21.72 -17.51 -13.84
CA ASN A 111 20.81 -17.23 -14.96
C ASN A 111 19.74 -16.16 -14.60
N ALA A 112 19.09 -15.62 -15.64
CA ALA A 112 18.06 -14.58 -15.49
C ALA A 112 16.87 -14.99 -14.61
N LYS A 113 16.46 -16.27 -14.63
CA LYS A 113 15.35 -16.74 -13.78
C LYS A 113 15.71 -16.61 -12.29
N MET A 114 16.93 -17.01 -11.92
CA MET A 114 17.41 -16.88 -10.56
C MET A 114 17.59 -15.41 -10.15
N ALA A 115 17.99 -14.51 -11.07
CA ALA A 115 18.03 -13.08 -10.79
C ALA A 115 16.64 -12.52 -10.42
N GLN A 116 15.62 -12.77 -11.25
CA GLN A 116 14.25 -12.30 -11.00
C GLN A 116 13.65 -12.88 -9.70
N ILE A 117 13.87 -14.17 -9.43
CA ILE A 117 13.40 -14.82 -8.20
C ILE A 117 14.09 -14.22 -6.97
N LEU A 118 15.39 -13.98 -7.01
CA LEU A 118 16.10 -13.38 -5.88
C LEU A 118 15.73 -11.91 -5.67
N THR A 119 15.40 -11.17 -6.73
CA THR A 119 14.79 -9.83 -6.61
C THR A 119 13.48 -9.91 -5.84
N ALA A 120 12.58 -10.82 -6.23
CA ALA A 120 11.29 -10.99 -5.55
C ALA A 120 11.45 -11.46 -4.10
N VAL A 121 12.41 -12.34 -3.82
CA VAL A 121 12.74 -12.79 -2.45
C VAL A 121 13.27 -11.64 -1.61
N LEU A 122 14.12 -10.77 -2.16
CA LEU A 122 14.59 -9.59 -1.44
C LEU A 122 13.43 -8.65 -1.11
N GLY A 123 12.51 -8.42 -2.05
CA GLY A 123 11.29 -7.66 -1.80
C GLY A 123 10.47 -8.26 -0.66
N ILE A 124 10.29 -9.57 -0.63
CA ILE A 124 9.60 -10.22 0.50
C ILE A 124 10.36 -10.10 1.82
N ILE A 125 11.70 -10.11 1.81
CA ILE A 125 12.51 -9.94 3.02
C ILE A 125 12.37 -8.52 3.57
N ILE A 126 12.24 -7.51 2.70
CA ILE A 126 12.09 -6.10 3.06
C ILE A 126 10.59 -5.75 3.22
N PHE A 127 9.83 -6.59 3.92
CA PHE A 127 8.39 -6.40 4.12
C PHE A 127 8.03 -5.34 5.19
N VAL A 128 9.03 -4.75 5.82
CA VAL A 128 8.85 -3.82 6.95
C VAL A 128 8.12 -2.56 6.49
N ASP A 129 8.49 -2.05 5.32
CA ASP A 129 8.00 -0.81 4.73
C ASP A 129 8.17 -0.86 3.20
N ASP A 130 7.15 -0.44 2.46
CA ASP A 130 7.07 -0.55 1.00
C ASP A 130 7.88 0.54 0.27
N TYR A 131 7.94 1.77 0.78
CA TYR A 131 8.81 2.81 0.19
C TYR A 131 10.28 2.42 0.30
N PHE A 132 10.70 1.96 1.48
CA PHE A 132 12.04 1.44 1.67
C PHE A 132 12.33 0.22 0.79
N ASN A 133 11.35 -0.66 0.63
CA ASN A 133 11.44 -1.81 -0.26
C ASN A 133 11.71 -1.38 -1.71
N CYS A 134 10.89 -0.46 -2.24
CA CYS A 134 10.98 -0.01 -3.63
C CYS A 134 12.36 0.56 -3.97
N LEU A 135 12.86 1.47 -3.13
CA LEU A 135 14.17 2.10 -3.32
C LEU A 135 15.32 1.10 -3.18
N THR A 136 15.25 0.27 -2.15
CA THR A 136 16.35 -0.62 -1.78
C THR A 136 16.51 -1.78 -2.76
N VAL A 137 15.41 -2.46 -3.10
CA VAL A 137 15.45 -3.60 -4.02
C VAL A 137 15.91 -3.13 -5.40
N GLY A 138 15.40 -1.99 -5.88
CA GLY A 138 15.82 -1.39 -7.14
C GLY A 138 17.32 -1.09 -7.20
N ALA A 139 17.82 -0.32 -6.24
CA ALA A 139 19.24 0.08 -6.19
C ALA A 139 20.19 -1.13 -6.11
N VAL A 140 19.79 -2.17 -5.38
CA VAL A 140 20.60 -3.37 -5.13
C VAL A 140 20.56 -4.36 -6.28
N MET A 141 19.39 -4.57 -6.88
CA MET A 141 19.18 -5.63 -7.87
C MET A 141 19.40 -5.16 -9.30
N ARG A 142 19.35 -3.86 -9.60
CA ARG A 142 19.57 -3.34 -10.95
C ARG A 142 20.88 -3.85 -11.60
N PRO A 143 22.07 -3.69 -10.99
CA PRO A 143 23.32 -4.16 -11.62
C PRO A 143 23.34 -5.68 -11.87
N VAL A 144 22.59 -6.43 -11.07
CA VAL A 144 22.45 -7.87 -11.19
C VAL A 144 21.54 -8.23 -12.36
N THR A 145 20.38 -7.58 -12.47
CA THR A 145 19.40 -7.84 -13.54
C THR A 145 19.93 -7.41 -14.90
N ASP A 146 20.69 -6.31 -14.97
CA ASP A 146 21.30 -5.80 -16.20
C ASP A 146 22.26 -6.83 -16.80
N ARG A 147 23.06 -7.49 -15.95
CA ARG A 147 23.99 -8.56 -16.37
C ARG A 147 23.26 -9.73 -17.05
N PHE A 148 22.00 -9.96 -16.70
CA PHE A 148 21.18 -11.02 -17.27
C PHE A 148 20.17 -10.53 -18.31
N LYS A 149 20.29 -9.28 -18.78
CA LYS A 149 19.42 -8.66 -19.79
C LYS A 149 17.94 -8.75 -19.44
N ILE A 150 17.59 -8.45 -18.19
CA ILE A 150 16.19 -8.27 -17.77
C ILE A 150 15.88 -6.78 -17.89
N SER A 151 14.78 -6.44 -18.55
CA SER A 151 14.36 -5.04 -18.73
C SER A 151 14.15 -4.35 -17.38
N HIS A 152 14.42 -3.05 -17.35
CA HIS A 152 14.23 -2.25 -16.14
C HIS A 152 12.74 -2.17 -15.77
N GLU A 153 11.82 -2.18 -16.74
CA GLU A 153 10.38 -2.24 -16.50
C GLU A 153 9.96 -3.54 -15.80
N LYS A 154 10.56 -4.67 -16.18
CA LYS A 154 10.33 -5.96 -15.52
C LYS A 154 10.87 -5.96 -14.10
N LEU A 155 12.04 -5.36 -13.88
CA LEU A 155 12.59 -5.16 -12.55
C LEU A 155 11.65 -4.28 -11.69
N ALA A 156 11.23 -3.13 -12.21
CA ALA A 156 10.29 -2.22 -11.54
C ALA A 156 9.00 -2.94 -11.16
N TRP A 157 8.44 -3.76 -12.08
CA TRP A 157 7.25 -4.55 -11.79
C TRP A 157 7.46 -5.58 -10.67
N ILE A 158 8.60 -6.28 -10.63
CA ILE A 158 8.90 -7.21 -9.52
C ILE A 158 8.98 -6.46 -8.20
N ILE A 159 9.62 -5.29 -8.20
CA ILE A 159 9.76 -4.43 -7.02
C ILE A 159 8.38 -4.01 -6.51
N ASP A 160 7.59 -3.35 -7.36
CA ASP A 160 6.27 -2.80 -7.00
C ASP A 160 5.31 -3.92 -6.54
N SER A 161 5.26 -5.02 -7.29
CA SER A 161 4.42 -6.19 -6.99
C SER A 161 4.84 -6.98 -5.75
N THR A 162 6.01 -6.67 -5.15
CA THR A 162 6.47 -7.30 -3.91
C THR A 162 6.59 -6.32 -2.75
N ALA A 163 6.46 -5.01 -2.96
CA ALA A 163 6.53 -4.00 -1.92
C ALA A 163 5.20 -3.90 -1.15
N ALA A 164 4.20 -3.18 -1.67
CA ALA A 164 2.92 -3.04 -0.98
C ALA A 164 2.21 -4.39 -0.70
N PRO A 165 2.17 -5.37 -1.64
CA PRO A 165 1.53 -6.66 -1.41
C PRO A 165 2.07 -7.48 -0.23
N ILE A 166 3.37 -7.48 0.05
CA ILE A 166 3.88 -8.22 1.22
C ILE A 166 3.62 -7.45 2.51
N CYS A 167 3.77 -6.12 2.48
CA CYS A 167 3.59 -5.28 3.66
C CYS A 167 2.15 -5.39 4.20
N ILE A 168 1.14 -5.45 3.32
CA ILE A 168 -0.27 -5.54 3.69
C ILE A 168 -0.72 -6.94 4.18
N ILE A 169 0.14 -7.96 4.13
CA ILE A 169 -0.16 -9.30 4.65
C ILE A 169 0.81 -9.75 5.75
N ALA A 170 1.88 -9.01 5.99
CA ALA A 170 2.85 -9.33 7.03
C ALA A 170 2.35 -8.85 8.41
N PRO A 171 2.27 -9.71 9.44
CA PRO A 171 1.78 -9.31 10.76
C PRO A 171 2.67 -8.28 11.50
N VAL A 172 3.91 -8.08 11.08
CA VAL A 172 4.88 -7.19 11.72
C VAL A 172 5.42 -6.21 10.69
N SER A 173 4.55 -5.32 10.18
CA SER A 173 4.89 -4.30 9.17
C SER A 173 4.25 -2.95 9.52
N SER A 174 4.63 -1.88 8.80
CA SER A 174 4.01 -0.56 8.93
C SER A 174 2.50 -0.62 8.64
N TRP A 175 2.12 -1.40 7.63
CA TRP A 175 0.75 -1.59 7.18
C TRP A 175 -0.13 -2.36 8.17
N ALA A 176 0.39 -3.40 8.82
CA ALA A 176 -0.37 -4.16 9.83
C ALA A 176 -0.84 -3.27 10.98
N VAL A 177 0.02 -2.34 11.37
CA VAL A 177 -0.26 -1.39 12.45
C VAL A 177 -1.21 -0.30 11.99
N ALA A 178 -1.02 0.23 10.80
CA ALA A 178 -1.91 1.23 10.25
C ALA A 178 -3.34 0.70 10.05
N VAL A 179 -3.48 -0.43 9.38
CA VAL A 179 -4.77 -1.08 9.15
C VAL A 179 -5.37 -1.54 10.47
N GLY A 180 -4.58 -2.17 11.34
CA GLY A 180 -5.02 -2.53 12.68
C GLY A 180 -5.53 -1.30 13.46
N GLY A 181 -4.87 -0.16 13.29
CA GLY A 181 -5.31 1.11 13.84
C GLY A 181 -6.63 1.59 13.24
N TYR A 182 -6.79 1.61 11.92
CA TYR A 182 -8.06 2.00 11.26
C TYR A 182 -9.25 1.19 11.77
N LEU A 183 -9.03 -0.07 12.12
CA LEU A 183 -10.06 -0.99 12.62
C LEU A 183 -10.42 -0.76 14.10
N GLY A 184 -9.62 0.00 14.85
CA GLY A 184 -9.89 0.36 16.24
C GLY A 184 -9.55 -0.75 17.24
N GLU A 185 -10.37 -0.89 18.29
CA GLU A 185 -10.16 -1.87 19.37
C GLU A 185 -10.15 -3.31 18.82
N GLY A 186 -9.13 -4.10 19.17
CA GLY A 186 -8.91 -5.44 18.61
C GLY A 186 -8.51 -5.45 17.13
N GLY A 187 -8.28 -4.28 16.52
CA GLY A 187 -8.10 -4.12 15.08
C GLY A 187 -6.90 -4.86 14.49
N PHE A 188 -5.80 -5.03 15.25
CA PHE A 188 -4.69 -5.88 14.82
C PHE A 188 -5.09 -7.35 14.65
N THR A 189 -5.88 -7.89 15.58
CA THR A 189 -6.40 -9.25 15.49
C THR A 189 -7.30 -9.40 14.27
N THR A 190 -8.18 -8.42 14.04
CA THR A 190 -9.01 -8.34 12.84
C THR A 190 -8.17 -8.26 11.56
N PHE A 191 -7.09 -7.48 11.55
CA PHE A 191 -6.15 -7.41 10.43
C PHE A 191 -5.56 -8.80 10.14
N VAL A 192 -5.03 -9.49 11.15
CA VAL A 192 -4.46 -10.84 10.98
C VAL A 192 -5.50 -11.82 10.44
N GLN A 193 -6.74 -11.75 10.92
CA GLN A 193 -7.85 -12.56 10.42
C GLN A 193 -8.27 -12.19 8.98
N SER A 194 -8.05 -10.96 8.56
CA SER A 194 -8.35 -10.49 7.20
C SER A 194 -7.30 -10.90 6.16
N ILE A 195 -6.09 -11.31 6.57
CA ILE A 195 -4.99 -11.68 5.65
C ILE A 195 -5.43 -12.68 4.57
N PRO A 196 -6.10 -13.81 4.88
CA PRO A 196 -6.55 -14.75 3.85
C PRO A 196 -7.56 -14.17 2.85
N TYR A 197 -8.26 -13.10 3.23
CA TYR A 197 -9.23 -12.40 2.37
C TYR A 197 -8.60 -11.31 1.52
N ASN A 198 -7.32 -10.97 1.73
CA ASN A 198 -6.60 -10.03 0.88
C ASN A 198 -6.13 -10.73 -0.40
N PHE A 199 -7.09 -11.03 -1.28
CA PHE A 199 -6.86 -11.85 -2.47
C PHE A 199 -5.84 -11.21 -3.40
N TYR A 200 -5.86 -9.88 -3.55
CA TYR A 200 -4.95 -9.20 -4.46
C TYR A 200 -3.49 -9.33 -4.01
N ALA A 201 -3.19 -9.09 -2.73
CA ALA A 201 -1.84 -9.23 -2.22
C ALA A 201 -1.30 -10.66 -2.36
N LEU A 202 -2.09 -11.65 -1.93
CA LEU A 202 -1.72 -13.06 -1.99
C LEU A 202 -1.53 -13.55 -3.43
N LEU A 203 -2.48 -13.25 -4.31
CA LEU A 203 -2.42 -13.68 -5.72
C LEU A 203 -1.33 -12.92 -6.48
N THR A 204 -1.06 -11.65 -6.18
CA THR A 204 0.02 -10.89 -6.83
C THR A 204 1.39 -11.49 -6.51
N ILE A 205 1.66 -11.84 -5.25
CA ILE A 205 2.93 -12.48 -4.89
C ILE A 205 3.11 -13.81 -5.62
N VAL A 206 2.06 -14.65 -5.63
CA VAL A 206 2.09 -15.92 -6.39
C VAL A 206 2.31 -15.67 -7.88
N PHE A 207 1.67 -14.65 -8.43
CA PHE A 207 1.80 -14.26 -9.83
C PHE A 207 3.22 -13.81 -10.18
N VAL A 208 3.88 -13.03 -9.32
CA VAL A 208 5.29 -12.64 -9.47
C VAL A 208 6.17 -13.87 -9.62
N PHE A 209 6.14 -14.80 -8.66
CA PHE A 209 6.96 -16.02 -8.73
C PHE A 209 6.62 -16.87 -9.94
N PHE A 210 5.34 -16.98 -10.31
CA PHE A 210 4.91 -17.74 -11.48
C PHE A 210 5.47 -17.15 -12.78
N MET A 211 5.41 -15.84 -12.96
CA MET A 211 5.94 -15.16 -14.14
C MET A 211 7.47 -15.25 -14.20
N CYS A 212 8.16 -14.99 -13.07
CA CYS A 212 9.62 -15.15 -12.97
C CYS A 212 10.08 -16.58 -13.27
N ALA A 213 9.28 -17.58 -12.88
CA ALA A 213 9.60 -18.98 -13.08
C ALA A 213 9.31 -19.49 -14.50
N THR A 214 8.27 -19.00 -15.15
CA THR A 214 7.81 -19.48 -16.47
C THR A 214 8.35 -18.67 -17.64
N LYS A 215 8.75 -17.40 -17.42
CA LYS A 215 9.16 -16.45 -18.47
C LYS A 215 8.14 -16.31 -19.59
N LYS A 216 6.87 -16.46 -19.23
CA LYS A 216 5.74 -16.39 -20.17
C LYS A 216 5.19 -14.99 -20.26
N ASP A 217 6.08 -14.01 -20.45
CA ASP A 217 5.68 -12.62 -20.54
C ASP A 217 4.71 -12.36 -21.70
N PHE A 218 3.78 -11.43 -21.51
CA PHE A 218 2.72 -11.10 -22.47
C PHE A 218 2.45 -9.59 -22.50
N GLY A 219 1.77 -9.13 -23.55
CA GLY A 219 1.44 -7.71 -23.69
C GLY A 219 2.68 -6.82 -23.83
N PRO A 220 2.62 -5.57 -23.33
CA PRO A 220 3.72 -4.62 -23.43
C PRO A 220 4.99 -5.08 -22.69
N MET A 221 4.86 -5.84 -21.59
CA MET A 221 6.02 -6.38 -20.87
C MET A 221 6.86 -7.33 -21.74
N ARG A 222 6.22 -8.13 -22.60
CA ARG A 222 6.93 -8.97 -23.57
C ARG A 222 7.73 -8.14 -24.57
N VAL A 223 7.18 -7.00 -25.00
CA VAL A 223 7.85 -6.07 -25.92
C VAL A 223 9.05 -5.44 -25.23
N ALA A 224 8.90 -4.93 -24.01
CA ALA A 224 10.00 -4.35 -23.23
C ALA A 224 11.15 -5.35 -23.01
N GLU A 225 10.83 -6.61 -22.67
CA GLU A 225 11.84 -7.67 -22.53
C GLU A 225 12.55 -7.99 -23.86
N ALA A 226 11.84 -7.94 -25.00
CA ALA A 226 12.43 -8.19 -26.32
C ALA A 226 13.34 -7.04 -26.76
N GLU A 227 12.87 -5.79 -26.65
CA GLU A 227 13.64 -4.58 -26.98
C GLU A 227 14.96 -4.52 -26.18
N PHE A 228 14.90 -4.81 -24.87
CA PHE A 228 16.08 -4.81 -24.02
C PHE A 228 17.08 -5.92 -24.38
N GLN A 229 16.61 -7.05 -24.91
CA GLN A 229 17.48 -8.14 -25.36
C GLN A 229 18.25 -7.77 -26.64
N ASP A 230 17.58 -7.07 -27.57
CA ASP A 230 18.10 -6.68 -28.88
C ASP A 230 19.04 -5.46 -28.81
N GLU A 231 18.68 -4.41 -28.09
CA GLU A 231 19.45 -3.15 -28.07
C GLU A 231 20.49 -3.06 -26.95
N GLY A 232 20.38 -3.90 -25.92
CA GLY A 232 21.11 -3.70 -24.67
C GLY A 232 20.63 -2.42 -23.93
N ALA A 233 21.32 -2.02 -22.87
CA ALA A 233 20.94 -0.91 -21.96
C ALA A 233 20.98 0.50 -22.60
N LYS A 234 20.30 0.69 -23.72
CA LYS A 234 20.14 1.97 -24.43
C LYS A 234 18.68 2.14 -24.86
N GLN A 235 17.77 2.49 -23.95
CA GLN A 235 16.52 3.12 -24.38
C GLN A 235 15.98 4.07 -23.32
N ASP A 236 16.17 5.38 -23.53
CA ASP A 236 15.43 6.43 -22.81
C ASP A 236 14.21 6.94 -23.60
N ILE A 237 13.93 6.46 -24.82
CA ILE A 237 12.81 6.95 -25.63
C ILE A 237 12.26 5.80 -26.51
N PRO A 238 10.95 5.48 -26.46
CA PRO A 238 10.33 4.63 -27.48
C PRO A 238 10.52 5.29 -28.86
N PRO A 239 10.91 4.55 -29.91
CA PRO A 239 10.91 5.08 -31.26
C PRO A 239 9.55 5.68 -31.60
N LYS A 240 9.54 6.80 -32.31
CA LYS A 240 8.38 7.68 -32.62
C LYS A 240 7.24 7.03 -33.45
N ASP A 241 7.24 5.70 -33.53
CA ASP A 241 6.32 4.85 -34.29
C ASP A 241 6.12 3.47 -33.64
N SER A 242 6.56 3.29 -32.38
CA SER A 242 6.47 2.00 -31.69
C SER A 242 5.01 1.66 -31.32
N ALA A 243 4.70 0.37 -31.27
CA ALA A 243 3.40 -0.10 -30.77
C ALA A 243 3.14 0.36 -29.32
N LEU A 244 4.20 0.67 -28.57
CA LEU A 244 4.17 1.16 -27.19
C LEU A 244 3.70 2.62 -27.11
N GLU A 245 4.14 3.51 -28.01
CA GLU A 245 3.60 4.87 -28.15
C GLU A 245 2.13 4.85 -28.57
N ALA A 246 1.79 3.98 -29.53
CA ALA A 246 0.41 3.83 -29.98
C ALA A 246 -0.53 3.36 -28.86
N MET A 247 -0.05 2.51 -27.94
CA MET A 247 -0.82 2.05 -26.76
C MET A 247 -0.89 3.11 -25.66
N ALA A 248 0.20 3.86 -25.43
CA ALA A 248 0.24 4.97 -24.47
C ALA A 248 -0.63 6.17 -24.89
N THR A 249 -1.00 6.25 -26.17
CA THR A 249 -1.85 7.31 -26.75
C THR A 249 -3.30 6.89 -26.98
N VAL A 250 -3.70 5.66 -26.63
CA VAL A 250 -5.10 5.21 -26.73
C VAL A 250 -5.95 5.94 -25.68
N GLY A 251 -6.69 6.94 -26.14
CA GLY A 251 -7.43 7.89 -25.30
C GLY A 251 -7.41 9.31 -25.90
N LEU A 252 -6.47 9.58 -26.80
CA LEU A 252 -6.46 10.79 -27.63
C LEU A 252 -7.44 10.58 -28.79
N SER A 253 -8.59 11.24 -28.74
CA SER A 253 -9.49 11.35 -29.89
C SER A 253 -8.78 12.09 -31.04
N ASP A 254 -8.66 11.41 -32.17
CA ASP A 254 -8.33 11.90 -33.52
C ASP A 254 -6.96 12.56 -33.73
N ARG A 255 -6.03 11.76 -34.26
CA ARG A 255 -4.66 12.13 -34.67
C ARG A 255 -4.57 13.16 -35.80
N GLU A 256 -5.63 13.46 -36.55
CA GLU A 256 -5.57 14.42 -37.68
C GLU A 256 -5.92 15.86 -37.29
N ALA A 257 -6.50 16.10 -36.11
CA ALA A 257 -6.78 17.45 -35.61
C ALA A 257 -5.58 18.10 -34.90
N ALA A 258 -4.59 17.31 -34.48
CA ALA A 258 -3.43 17.79 -33.73
C ALA A 258 -2.47 18.66 -34.56
N ASP A 259 -2.40 18.45 -35.88
CA ASP A 259 -1.42 19.12 -36.74
C ASP A 259 -1.92 20.45 -37.35
N THR A 260 -3.18 20.84 -37.11
CA THR A 260 -3.81 21.98 -37.82
C THR A 260 -4.44 23.06 -36.93
N LEU A 261 -4.44 22.91 -35.61
CA LEU A 261 -5.02 23.90 -34.71
C LEU A 261 -3.96 24.88 -34.18
N PRO A 262 -4.23 26.21 -34.20
CA PRO A 262 -3.39 27.19 -33.49
C PRO A 262 -3.45 26.89 -31.98
N PRO A 263 -2.46 27.34 -31.18
CA PRO A 263 -2.28 26.89 -29.81
C PRO A 263 -3.47 27.32 -28.95
N PHE A 264 -4.44 26.42 -28.80
CA PHE A 264 -5.53 26.56 -27.85
C PHE A 264 -5.16 25.75 -26.62
N ASN A 265 -4.85 26.48 -25.54
CA ASN A 265 -4.72 26.01 -24.17
C ASN A 265 -5.96 25.20 -23.76
N MET A 266 -5.91 23.89 -23.91
CA MET A 266 -6.66 22.99 -23.05
C MET A 266 -5.67 22.13 -22.28
N GLU A 267 -5.44 22.55 -21.04
CA GLU A 267 -4.74 21.81 -19.99
C GLU A 267 -5.52 20.52 -19.70
N THR A 268 -5.12 19.42 -20.33
CA THR A 268 -5.34 18.11 -19.73
C THR A 268 -4.26 17.92 -18.68
N VAL A 269 -4.66 17.87 -17.41
CA VAL A 269 -3.82 17.59 -16.24
C VAL A 269 -3.32 16.13 -16.31
N VAL A 270 -2.40 15.88 -17.24
CA VAL A 270 -1.42 14.81 -17.16
C VAL A 270 -0.24 15.49 -16.48
N ALA A 271 0.08 15.11 -15.25
CA ALA A 271 1.26 15.63 -14.55
C ALA A 271 2.42 15.70 -15.54
N GLU A 272 2.98 16.90 -15.74
CA GLU A 272 4.05 17.08 -16.71
C GLU A 272 5.17 16.09 -16.33
N ARG A 273 5.82 15.47 -17.32
CA ARG A 273 6.92 14.51 -17.06
C ARG A 273 7.95 15.06 -16.08
N ASP A 274 8.16 16.38 -16.11
CA ASP A 274 9.04 17.10 -15.21
C ASP A 274 8.54 17.06 -13.75
N GLU A 275 7.22 17.16 -13.49
CA GLU A 275 6.63 17.02 -12.15
C GLU A 275 6.75 15.58 -11.61
N LEU A 276 6.57 14.56 -12.47
CA LEU A 276 6.74 13.15 -12.10
C LEU A 276 8.21 12.80 -11.84
N ASP A 277 9.12 13.33 -12.66
CA ASP A 277 10.57 13.18 -12.47
C ASP A 277 11.05 13.96 -11.23
N GLU A 278 10.46 15.13 -10.93
CA GLU A 278 10.71 15.90 -9.70
C GLU A 278 10.14 15.19 -8.46
N ALA A 279 8.94 14.60 -8.52
CA ALA A 279 8.38 13.77 -7.47
C ALA A 279 9.24 12.51 -7.24
N ALA A 280 9.72 11.87 -8.31
CA ALA A 280 10.66 10.75 -8.22
C ALA A 280 11.98 11.18 -7.58
N GLN A 281 12.51 12.34 -7.95
CA GLN A 281 13.72 12.90 -7.35
C GLN A 281 13.50 13.27 -5.88
N THR A 282 12.35 13.83 -5.53
CA THR A 282 11.97 14.22 -4.16
C THR A 282 11.81 12.99 -3.26
N ALA A 283 11.15 11.94 -3.74
CA ALA A 283 11.00 10.68 -2.99
C ALA A 283 12.33 9.92 -2.86
N VAL A 284 13.21 10.01 -3.86
CA VAL A 284 14.61 9.55 -3.75
C VAL A 284 15.42 10.47 -2.82
N GLU A 285 15.11 11.77 -2.75
CA GLU A 285 15.75 12.75 -1.88
C GLU A 285 15.34 12.61 -0.41
N GLU A 286 14.12 12.17 -0.13
CA GLU A 286 13.64 11.84 1.22
C GLU A 286 14.56 10.83 1.94
N PHE A 287 15.32 10.04 1.17
CA PHE A 287 16.36 9.13 1.68
C PHE A 287 17.80 9.51 1.25
N LYS A 288 18.02 10.55 0.43
CA LYS A 288 19.38 11.05 0.13
C LYS A 288 19.91 11.85 1.32
N GLY A 289 20.84 11.23 2.03
CA GLY A 289 21.52 11.83 3.17
C GLY A 289 22.08 10.79 4.13
N ILE A 290 21.58 9.55 4.05
CA ILE A 290 22.07 8.45 4.85
C ILE A 290 23.35 7.91 4.21
N ALA A 291 24.49 8.13 4.86
CA ALA A 291 25.76 7.56 4.44
C ALA A 291 25.70 6.02 4.53
N ILE A 292 25.53 5.34 3.39
CA ILE A 292 25.45 3.87 3.33
C ILE A 292 26.84 3.27 3.56
N SER A 293 26.93 2.34 4.52
CA SER A 293 28.20 1.69 4.83
C SER A 293 28.69 0.73 3.73
N GLU A 294 29.93 0.89 3.30
CA GLU A 294 30.63 -0.06 2.41
C GLU A 294 31.03 -1.37 3.12
N ARG A 295 30.93 -1.43 4.45
CA ARG A 295 31.33 -2.61 5.25
C ARG A 295 30.16 -3.49 5.69
N GLY A 296 28.94 -3.12 5.32
CA GLY A 296 27.72 -3.87 5.64
C GLY A 296 27.78 -5.31 5.12
N ARG A 297 27.07 -6.21 5.80
CA ARG A 297 26.87 -7.62 5.43
C ARG A 297 25.38 -7.93 5.35
N VAL A 298 25.02 -9.00 4.64
CA VAL A 298 23.61 -9.46 4.54
C VAL A 298 22.96 -9.67 5.92
N PHE A 299 23.73 -10.12 6.91
CA PHE A 299 23.26 -10.27 8.29
C PHE A 299 22.84 -8.96 8.96
N ASP A 300 23.35 -7.82 8.50
CA ASP A 300 22.99 -6.49 9.02
C ASP A 300 21.59 -6.06 8.59
N LEU A 301 21.07 -6.64 7.50
CA LEU A 301 19.67 -6.51 7.09
C LEU A 301 18.78 -7.52 7.83
N ILE A 302 19.19 -8.79 7.85
CA ILE A 302 18.32 -9.89 8.32
C ILE A 302 18.14 -9.89 9.85
N VAL A 303 19.22 -9.71 10.62
CA VAL A 303 19.16 -9.90 12.07
C VAL A 303 18.21 -8.92 12.76
N PRO A 304 18.24 -7.59 12.49
CA PRO A 304 17.29 -6.66 13.10
C PRO A 304 15.83 -6.98 12.77
N ILE A 305 15.53 -7.44 11.54
CA ILE A 305 14.17 -7.82 11.13
C ILE A 305 13.72 -9.09 11.87
N VAL A 306 14.60 -10.09 11.98
CA VAL A 306 14.31 -11.33 12.73
C VAL A 306 14.10 -11.03 14.21
N VAL A 307 14.93 -10.15 14.80
CA VAL A 307 14.79 -9.71 16.19
C VAL A 307 13.47 -8.97 16.38
N LEU A 308 13.11 -8.06 15.46
CA LEU A 308 11.82 -7.37 15.47
C LEU A 308 10.68 -8.40 15.53
N ILE A 309 10.61 -9.37 14.59
CA ILE A 309 9.54 -10.37 14.57
C ILE A 309 9.49 -11.17 15.89
N ILE A 310 10.63 -11.71 16.33
CA ILE A 310 10.68 -12.59 17.51
C ILE A 310 10.26 -11.82 18.76
N PHE A 311 10.82 -10.63 18.99
CA PHE A 311 10.52 -9.85 20.17
C PHE A 311 9.16 -9.17 20.11
N SER A 312 8.62 -8.93 18.91
CA SER A 312 7.21 -8.57 18.75
C SER A 312 6.32 -9.69 19.26
N ILE A 313 6.49 -10.92 18.79
CA ILE A 313 5.69 -12.07 19.23
C ILE A 313 5.85 -12.32 20.73
N LEU A 314 7.09 -12.34 21.24
CA LEU A 314 7.33 -12.50 22.68
C LEU A 314 6.73 -11.36 23.50
N GLY A 315 6.78 -10.13 23.00
CA GLY A 315 6.15 -8.96 23.61
C GLY A 315 4.64 -9.11 23.68
N MET A 316 4.00 -9.59 22.60
CA MET A 316 2.55 -9.83 22.56
C MET A 316 2.17 -10.93 23.57
N LEU A 317 2.90 -12.03 23.61
CA LEU A 317 2.70 -13.11 24.58
C LEU A 317 2.86 -12.63 26.03
N TYR A 318 3.85 -11.78 26.28
CA TYR A 318 4.07 -11.20 27.60
C TYR A 318 2.92 -10.26 28.00
N ALA A 319 2.52 -9.38 27.09
CA ALA A 319 1.45 -8.40 27.31
C ALA A 319 0.11 -9.07 27.56
N GLY A 320 -0.23 -10.11 26.78
CA GLY A 320 -1.47 -10.87 26.93
C GLY A 320 -1.42 -11.99 27.97
N GLY A 321 -0.40 -12.04 28.84
CA GLY A 321 -0.40 -12.93 29.99
C GLY A 321 -0.21 -14.41 29.65
N PHE A 322 0.36 -14.76 28.50
CA PHE A 322 0.67 -16.15 28.13
C PHE A 322 1.47 -16.87 29.23
N PHE A 323 2.50 -16.20 29.77
CA PHE A 323 3.33 -16.72 30.86
C PHE A 323 2.61 -16.80 32.22
N LYS A 324 1.36 -16.32 32.30
CA LYS A 324 0.47 -16.43 33.46
C LYS A 324 -0.65 -17.46 33.25
N GLY A 325 -0.62 -18.23 32.15
CA GLY A 325 -1.55 -19.33 31.87
C GLY A 325 -2.64 -19.03 30.84
N VAL A 326 -2.61 -17.87 30.18
CA VAL A 326 -3.50 -17.56 29.03
C VAL A 326 -3.04 -18.35 27.81
N ASP A 327 -3.97 -18.82 26.98
CA ASP A 327 -3.61 -19.53 25.74
C ASP A 327 -2.93 -18.60 24.72
N PHE A 328 -2.25 -19.20 23.73
CA PHE A 328 -1.46 -18.45 22.76
C PHE A 328 -2.30 -17.45 21.94
N ALA A 329 -3.46 -17.89 21.44
CA ALA A 329 -4.27 -17.09 20.53
C ALA A 329 -4.86 -15.86 21.22
N THR A 330 -5.35 -16.03 22.45
CA THR A 330 -5.86 -14.96 23.28
C THR A 330 -4.75 -14.01 23.70
N ALA A 331 -3.60 -14.54 24.13
CA ALA A 331 -2.48 -13.71 24.58
C ALA A 331 -1.92 -12.82 23.46
N VAL A 332 -1.81 -13.32 22.23
CA VAL A 332 -1.34 -12.50 21.10
C VAL A 332 -2.35 -11.39 20.74
N GLY A 333 -3.64 -11.61 20.96
CA GLY A 333 -4.71 -10.68 20.62
C GLY A 333 -5.00 -9.59 21.66
N GLU A 334 -4.60 -9.78 22.91
CA GLU A 334 -4.96 -8.89 24.03
C GLU A 334 -4.35 -7.47 23.90
N ASN A 335 -3.03 -7.39 23.70
CA ASN A 335 -2.34 -6.11 23.49
C ASN A 335 -1.20 -6.26 22.47
N PRO A 336 -1.54 -6.51 21.21
CA PRO A 336 -0.57 -6.79 20.16
C PRO A 336 0.37 -5.61 19.91
N VAL A 337 -0.18 -4.40 19.95
CA VAL A 337 0.56 -3.15 19.67
C VAL A 337 1.68 -2.92 20.67
N PHE A 338 1.43 -3.18 21.95
CA PHE A 338 2.48 -3.08 22.97
C PHE A 338 3.60 -4.10 22.72
N GLY A 339 3.26 -5.31 22.28
CA GLY A 339 4.25 -6.30 21.85
C GLY A 339 5.09 -5.81 20.66
N LEU A 340 4.45 -5.22 19.66
CA LEU A 340 5.11 -4.60 18.51
C LEU A 340 6.10 -3.51 18.94
N CYS A 341 5.71 -2.62 19.86
CA CYS A 341 6.60 -1.59 20.45
C CYS A 341 7.84 -2.20 21.12
N ILE A 342 7.67 -3.30 21.88
CA ILE A 342 8.81 -4.01 22.48
C ILE A 342 9.75 -4.53 21.39
N GLY A 343 9.19 -5.16 20.35
CA GLY A 343 9.96 -5.73 19.24
C GLY A 343 10.85 -4.69 18.55
N VAL A 344 10.30 -3.52 18.21
CA VAL A 344 11.05 -2.47 17.52
C VAL A 344 12.09 -1.81 18.43
N CYS A 345 11.78 -1.59 19.71
CA CYS A 345 12.74 -1.09 20.68
C CYS A 345 13.95 -2.03 20.84
N VAL A 346 13.69 -3.34 21.00
CA VAL A 346 14.75 -4.34 21.11
C VAL A 346 15.55 -4.43 19.82
N SER A 347 14.89 -4.38 18.67
CA SER A 347 15.54 -4.39 17.35
C SER A 347 16.48 -3.21 17.15
N LEU A 348 16.06 -1.99 17.51
CA LEU A 348 16.92 -0.81 17.50
C LEU A 348 18.14 -0.98 18.43
N VAL A 349 17.94 -1.49 19.64
CA VAL A 349 19.08 -1.75 20.56
C VAL A 349 20.05 -2.77 19.98
N VAL A 350 19.54 -3.87 19.42
CA VAL A 350 20.38 -4.88 18.77
C VAL A 350 21.11 -4.31 17.55
N ALA A 351 20.44 -3.50 16.73
CA ALA A 351 21.04 -2.79 15.60
C ALA A 351 22.17 -1.88 16.08
N ALA A 352 21.99 -1.12 17.16
CA ALA A 352 23.05 -0.29 17.73
C ALA A 352 24.27 -1.12 18.20
N ILE A 353 24.04 -2.22 18.93
CA ILE A 353 25.09 -3.16 19.39
C ILE A 353 25.81 -3.79 18.20
N MET A 354 25.09 -4.04 17.11
CA MET A 354 25.65 -4.62 15.89
C MET A 354 26.43 -3.59 15.07
N PHE A 355 25.93 -2.38 14.87
CA PHE A 355 26.42 -1.45 13.86
C PHE A 355 27.52 -0.53 14.39
N LEU A 356 27.39 -0.05 15.64
CA LEU A 356 28.33 0.92 16.22
C LEU A 356 29.73 0.33 16.48
N PRO A 357 29.89 -0.86 17.10
CA PRO A 357 31.22 -1.41 17.37
C PRO A 357 31.98 -1.79 16.10
N ARG A 358 31.24 -2.21 15.06
CA ARG A 358 31.79 -2.51 13.73
C ARG A 358 32.06 -1.26 12.89
N LYS A 359 31.72 -0.07 13.40
CA LYS A 359 31.88 1.22 12.73
C LYS A 359 31.21 1.22 11.35
N LEU A 360 30.02 0.61 11.25
CA LEU A 360 29.21 0.71 10.05
C LEU A 360 28.66 2.14 9.91
N MET A 361 28.34 2.76 11.04
CA MET A 361 27.94 4.15 11.19
C MET A 361 28.45 4.72 12.52
N THR A 362 28.47 6.05 12.65
CA THR A 362 28.81 6.73 13.91
C THR A 362 27.58 6.80 14.82
N LEU A 363 27.78 7.09 16.11
CA LEU A 363 26.65 7.33 17.02
C LEU A 363 25.79 8.52 16.56
N SER A 364 26.41 9.58 16.03
CA SER A 364 25.69 10.72 15.44
C SER A 364 24.84 10.27 14.27
N GLY A 365 25.44 9.57 13.30
CA GLY A 365 24.72 9.07 12.13
C GLY A 365 23.61 8.08 12.48
N TYR A 366 23.79 7.28 13.54
CA TYR A 366 22.75 6.41 14.06
C TYR A 366 21.55 7.20 14.63
N MET A 367 21.82 8.24 15.43
CA MET A 367 20.76 9.08 16.01
C MET A 367 20.07 9.98 14.97
N GLU A 368 20.83 10.48 14.00
CA GLU A 368 20.30 11.17 12.82
C GLU A 368 19.40 10.23 12.01
N GLY A 369 19.85 9.00 11.77
CA GLY A 369 19.04 7.97 11.10
C GLY A 369 17.74 7.65 11.83
N ILE A 370 17.77 7.55 13.16
CA ILE A 370 16.54 7.41 13.96
C ILE A 370 15.62 8.60 13.73
N SER A 371 16.15 9.82 13.79
CA SER A 371 15.36 11.05 13.67
C SER A 371 14.74 11.19 12.28
N GLU A 372 15.48 10.87 11.23
CA GLU A 372 15.00 10.88 9.85
C GLU A 372 13.92 9.82 9.63
N GLY A 373 14.11 8.61 10.17
CA GLY A 373 13.10 7.57 10.08
C GLY A 373 11.82 7.88 10.86
N VAL A 374 11.88 8.62 11.96
CA VAL A 374 10.66 9.15 12.60
C VAL A 374 9.99 10.19 11.71
N ARG A 375 10.78 11.07 11.07
CA ARG A 375 10.26 12.13 10.18
C ARG A 375 9.53 11.55 8.98
N SER A 376 10.05 10.52 8.34
CA SER A 376 9.41 9.90 7.16
C SER A 376 8.04 9.28 7.48
N MET A 377 7.75 8.97 8.74
CA MET A 377 6.48 8.40 9.17
C MET A 377 5.40 9.46 9.51
N VAL A 378 5.74 10.75 9.53
CA VAL A 378 4.82 11.82 9.94
C VAL A 378 3.60 11.91 9.03
N GLY A 379 3.78 11.79 7.71
CA GLY A 379 2.68 11.84 6.74
C GLY A 379 1.65 10.73 6.97
N ALA A 380 2.11 9.48 7.05
CA ALA A 380 1.25 8.33 7.32
C ALA A 380 0.50 8.45 8.67
N ILE A 381 1.19 8.91 9.72
CA ILE A 381 0.60 9.17 11.03
C ILE A 381 -0.52 10.23 10.94
N MET A 382 -0.32 11.30 10.18
CA MET A 382 -1.34 12.34 10.00
C MET A 382 -2.58 11.83 9.28
N ILE A 383 -2.42 11.00 8.23
CA ILE A 383 -3.54 10.34 7.55
C ILE A 383 -4.30 9.42 8.52
N LEU A 384 -3.58 8.65 9.34
CA LEU A 384 -4.17 7.77 10.37
C LEU A 384 -5.05 8.54 11.34
N VAL A 385 -4.54 9.64 11.91
CA VAL A 385 -5.29 10.46 12.87
C VAL A 385 -6.55 11.06 12.23
N LEU A 386 -6.46 11.56 11.00
CA LEU A 386 -7.60 12.14 10.28
C LEU A 386 -8.65 11.08 9.91
N ALA A 387 -8.21 9.90 9.47
CA ALA A 387 -9.09 8.78 9.14
C ALA A 387 -9.83 8.24 10.38
N TRP A 388 -9.12 8.10 11.52
CA TRP A 388 -9.75 7.73 12.79
C TRP A 388 -10.74 8.79 13.25
N SER A 389 -10.42 10.06 13.03
CA SER A 389 -11.34 11.16 13.35
C SER A 389 -12.61 11.07 12.48
N LEU A 390 -12.47 10.78 11.19
CA LEU A 390 -13.62 10.63 10.29
C LEU A 390 -14.45 9.39 10.63
N GLY A 391 -13.80 8.25 10.86
CA GLY A 391 -14.47 7.01 11.26
C GLY A 391 -15.13 7.11 12.62
N GLY A 392 -14.48 7.77 13.59
CA GLY A 392 -15.06 8.08 14.88
C GLY A 392 -16.30 8.96 14.76
N THR A 393 -16.25 9.97 13.87
CA THR A 393 -17.41 10.82 13.55
C THR A 393 -18.54 10.02 12.91
N CYS A 394 -18.25 9.18 11.93
CA CYS A 394 -19.26 8.38 11.25
C CYS A 394 -19.90 7.33 12.17
N ARG A 395 -19.10 6.69 13.03
CA ARG A 395 -19.50 5.56 13.87
C ARG A 395 -20.11 5.98 15.20
N TYR A 396 -19.42 6.85 15.95
CA TYR A 396 -19.79 7.15 17.34
C TYR A 396 -20.70 8.38 17.47
N LEU A 397 -20.72 9.26 16.46
CA LEU A 397 -21.54 10.47 16.48
C LEU A 397 -22.76 10.33 15.56
N LEU A 398 -22.55 10.00 14.28
CA LEU A 398 -23.61 10.10 13.25
C LEU A 398 -24.42 8.82 13.02
N GLY A 399 -23.98 7.65 13.49
CA GLY A 399 -24.72 6.39 13.31
C GLY A 399 -24.76 5.86 11.88
N THR A 400 -23.69 6.08 11.10
CA THR A 400 -23.66 5.79 9.66
C THR A 400 -23.93 4.33 9.32
N GLY A 401 -23.47 3.42 10.16
CA GLY A 401 -23.64 1.99 9.95
C GLY A 401 -25.07 1.50 9.96
N GLU A 402 -25.84 1.96 10.94
CA GLU A 402 -27.26 1.62 11.07
C GLU A 402 -28.06 2.10 9.85
N PHE A 403 -27.76 3.31 9.38
CA PHE A 403 -28.42 3.87 8.21
C PHE A 403 -28.12 3.08 6.93
N VAL A 404 -26.84 2.79 6.62
CA VAL A 404 -26.49 2.10 5.36
C VAL A 404 -27.00 0.66 5.35
N SER A 405 -26.85 -0.06 6.47
CA SER A 405 -27.36 -1.43 6.58
C SER A 405 -28.89 -1.48 6.43
N GLY A 406 -29.62 -0.54 7.03
CA GLY A 406 -31.07 -0.40 6.84
C GLY A 406 -31.46 -0.07 5.39
N PHE A 407 -30.75 0.87 4.76
CA PHE A 407 -31.01 1.28 3.38
C PHE A 407 -30.78 0.12 2.39
N LEU A 408 -29.65 -0.58 2.48
CA LEU A 408 -29.34 -1.70 1.57
C LEU A 408 -30.35 -2.85 1.67
N ASN A 409 -30.80 -3.17 2.88
CA ASN A 409 -31.85 -4.16 3.09
C ASN A 409 -33.19 -3.72 2.49
N SER A 410 -33.49 -2.42 2.49
CA SER A 410 -34.75 -1.88 1.93
C SER A 410 -34.84 -1.98 0.40
N ILE A 411 -33.71 -1.92 -0.31
CA ILE A 411 -33.64 -1.98 -1.78
C ILE A 411 -33.42 -3.41 -2.30
N GLY A 412 -33.37 -4.41 -1.42
CA GLY A 412 -33.19 -5.82 -1.79
C GLY A 412 -31.80 -6.17 -2.32
N VAL A 413 -30.79 -5.31 -2.10
CA VAL A 413 -29.40 -5.61 -2.47
C VAL A 413 -28.82 -6.59 -1.45
N GLY A 414 -28.51 -7.80 -1.90
CA GLY A 414 -27.85 -8.79 -1.07
C GLY A 414 -26.46 -8.29 -0.63
N LEU A 415 -26.21 -8.25 0.68
CA LEU A 415 -24.91 -7.85 1.25
C LEU A 415 -23.73 -8.68 0.70
N ALA A 416 -24.01 -9.87 0.17
CA ALA A 416 -23.03 -10.74 -0.50
C ALA A 416 -22.33 -10.09 -1.70
N LEU A 417 -22.95 -9.16 -2.43
CA LEU A 417 -22.30 -8.51 -3.57
C LEU A 417 -21.42 -7.31 -3.16
N LEU A 418 -21.61 -6.81 -1.93
CA LEU A 418 -21.02 -5.57 -1.49
C LEU A 418 -19.48 -5.63 -1.42
N PRO A 419 -18.82 -6.72 -0.99
CA PRO A 419 -17.35 -6.81 -1.05
C PRO A 419 -16.79 -6.65 -2.47
N ALA A 420 -17.45 -7.18 -3.49
CA ALA A 420 -17.00 -7.01 -4.88
C ALA A 420 -17.12 -5.55 -5.33
N VAL A 421 -18.19 -4.85 -4.95
CA VAL A 421 -18.36 -3.41 -5.21
C VAL A 421 -17.30 -2.61 -4.47
N ILE A 422 -17.04 -2.92 -3.20
CA ILE A 422 -16.00 -2.28 -2.39
C ILE A 422 -14.63 -2.45 -3.05
N PHE A 423 -14.29 -3.63 -3.55
CA PHE A 423 -13.04 -3.87 -4.26
C PHE A 423 -12.90 -2.97 -5.50
N VAL A 424 -13.96 -2.85 -6.33
CA VAL A 424 -13.95 -2.01 -7.53
C VAL A 424 -13.85 -0.53 -7.18
N VAL A 425 -14.58 -0.09 -6.17
CA VAL A 425 -14.56 1.30 -5.69
C VAL A 425 -13.17 1.62 -5.12
N ALA A 426 -12.61 0.76 -4.28
CA ALA A 426 -11.24 0.90 -3.76
C ALA A 426 -10.18 0.91 -4.86
N ALA A 427 -10.31 0.03 -5.85
CA ALA A 427 -9.46 0.02 -7.04
C ALA A 427 -9.49 1.35 -7.79
N PHE A 428 -10.69 1.87 -8.05
CA PHE A 428 -10.85 3.13 -8.77
C PHE A 428 -10.27 4.31 -7.99
N ILE A 429 -10.51 4.36 -6.68
CA ILE A 429 -10.02 5.44 -5.82
C ILE A 429 -8.50 5.38 -5.70
N GLY A 430 -7.94 4.19 -5.46
CA GLY A 430 -6.48 3.98 -5.42
C GLY A 430 -5.81 4.40 -6.72
N PHE A 431 -6.40 4.03 -7.86
CA PHE A 431 -5.90 4.47 -9.16
C PHE A 431 -5.97 5.98 -9.33
N ALA A 432 -7.11 6.58 -8.96
CA ALA A 432 -7.32 8.00 -9.13
C ALA A 432 -6.45 8.85 -8.21
N MET A 433 -6.15 8.39 -7.00
CA MET A 433 -5.38 9.14 -6.00
C MET A 433 -3.89 8.82 -6.00
N GLY A 434 -3.47 7.69 -6.57
CA GLY A 434 -2.07 7.26 -6.52
C GLY A 434 -1.60 6.91 -5.11
N THR A 435 -2.50 6.51 -4.22
CA THR A 435 -2.12 6.14 -2.86
C THR A 435 -3.05 5.09 -2.28
N SER A 436 -2.46 3.98 -1.87
CA SER A 436 -3.13 2.90 -1.15
C SER A 436 -3.47 3.29 0.29
N TRP A 437 -2.56 3.98 0.99
CA TRP A 437 -2.77 4.52 2.34
C TRP A 437 -3.98 5.44 2.42
N GLY A 438 -4.05 6.43 1.53
CA GLY A 438 -5.17 7.36 1.48
C GLY A 438 -6.50 6.68 1.12
N THR A 439 -6.47 5.71 0.21
CA THR A 439 -7.65 4.96 -0.19
C THR A 439 -8.21 4.11 0.94
N ILE A 440 -7.34 3.39 1.66
CA ILE A 440 -7.73 2.57 2.82
C ILE A 440 -8.31 3.47 3.92
N ALA A 441 -7.65 4.61 4.19
CA ALA A 441 -8.09 5.60 5.16
C ALA A 441 -9.49 6.17 4.84
N LEU A 442 -9.84 6.31 3.56
CA LEU A 442 -11.16 6.78 3.14
C LEU A 442 -12.24 5.68 3.23
N ILE A 443 -11.91 4.45 2.87
CA ILE A 443 -12.91 3.38 2.70
C ILE A 443 -13.13 2.57 3.98
N LEU A 444 -12.10 2.27 4.77
CA LEU A 444 -12.26 1.46 5.98
C LEU A 444 -13.25 2.05 6.99
N PRO A 445 -13.25 3.36 7.29
CA PRO A 445 -14.29 3.98 8.12
C PRO A 445 -15.71 3.68 7.66
N ILE A 446 -15.93 3.65 6.34
CA ILE A 446 -17.22 3.34 5.73
C ILE A 446 -17.55 1.86 5.96
N VAL A 447 -16.61 0.96 5.65
CA VAL A 447 -16.78 -0.50 5.82
C VAL A 447 -17.10 -0.86 7.27
N ILE A 448 -16.39 -0.26 8.22
CA ILE A 448 -16.58 -0.45 9.67
C ILE A 448 -17.96 0.06 10.10
N GLY A 449 -18.46 1.14 9.50
CA GLY A 449 -19.84 1.55 9.69
C GLY A 449 -20.80 0.49 9.15
N VAL A 450 -20.66 0.09 7.89
CA VAL A 450 -21.65 -0.74 7.18
C VAL A 450 -21.77 -2.17 7.72
N PHE A 451 -20.64 -2.79 8.08
CA PHE A 451 -20.61 -4.18 8.51
C PHE A 451 -20.31 -4.29 10.01
N PRO A 452 -21.24 -4.84 10.81
CA PRO A 452 -20.96 -5.24 12.18
C PRO A 452 -19.78 -6.21 12.25
N ALA A 453 -19.00 -6.15 13.32
CA ALA A 453 -17.77 -6.95 13.46
C ALA A 453 -18.03 -8.47 13.50
N ASP A 454 -19.23 -8.90 13.90
CA ASP A 454 -19.68 -10.29 13.92
C ASP A 454 -20.25 -10.77 12.58
N ASN A 455 -20.41 -9.88 11.60
CA ASN A 455 -20.90 -10.25 10.27
C ASN A 455 -19.84 -11.08 9.52
N PRO A 456 -20.17 -12.27 8.97
CA PRO A 456 -19.23 -13.08 8.19
C PRO A 456 -18.57 -12.35 7.01
N LEU A 457 -19.23 -11.32 6.47
CA LEU A 457 -18.74 -10.51 5.36
C LEU A 457 -17.81 -9.37 5.80
N PHE A 458 -17.69 -9.10 7.09
CA PHE A 458 -16.82 -8.04 7.62
C PHE A 458 -15.37 -8.24 7.17
N LEU A 459 -14.81 -9.44 7.39
CA LEU A 459 -13.45 -9.76 6.97
C LEU A 459 -13.29 -9.77 5.45
N VAL A 460 -14.33 -10.17 4.70
CA VAL A 460 -14.34 -10.15 3.23
C VAL A 460 -14.30 -8.71 2.72
N ALA A 461 -15.05 -7.80 3.32
CA ALA A 461 -15.11 -6.38 2.97
C ALA A 461 -13.81 -5.65 3.32
N ILE A 462 -13.17 -6.00 4.45
CA ILE A 462 -11.82 -5.51 4.78
C ILE A 462 -10.84 -6.00 3.72
N GLY A 463 -10.78 -7.31 3.43
CA GLY A 463 -9.92 -7.87 2.39
C GLY A 463 -10.11 -7.19 1.04
N ALA A 464 -11.37 -6.97 0.63
CA ALA A 464 -11.74 -6.24 -0.59
C ALA A 464 -11.22 -4.79 -0.61
N THR A 465 -11.32 -4.09 0.52
CA THR A 465 -10.81 -2.73 0.67
C THR A 465 -9.29 -2.70 0.51
N LEU A 466 -8.58 -3.55 1.26
CA LEU A 466 -7.12 -3.61 1.23
C LEU A 466 -6.61 -4.00 -0.15
N GLY A 467 -7.17 -5.06 -0.73
CA GLY A 467 -6.74 -5.55 -2.04
C GLY A 467 -7.08 -4.58 -3.17
N GLY A 468 -8.24 -3.92 -3.11
CA GLY A 468 -8.63 -2.93 -4.11
C GLY A 468 -7.76 -1.68 -4.04
N ALA A 469 -7.49 -1.17 -2.84
CA ALA A 469 -6.62 -0.02 -2.64
C ALA A 469 -5.19 -0.27 -3.16
N VAL A 470 -4.61 -1.43 -2.83
CA VAL A 470 -3.26 -1.81 -3.31
C VAL A 470 -3.26 -2.01 -4.83
N TYR A 471 -4.31 -2.60 -5.41
CA TYR A 471 -4.40 -2.72 -6.87
C TYR A 471 -4.47 -1.35 -7.57
N GLY A 472 -5.34 -0.47 -7.09
CA GLY A 472 -5.51 0.86 -7.67
C GLY A 472 -4.20 1.65 -7.65
N ASP A 473 -3.56 1.68 -6.49
CA ASP A 473 -2.24 2.30 -6.29
C ASP A 473 -1.20 1.73 -7.28
N HIS A 474 -1.09 0.40 -7.34
CA HIS A 474 -0.16 -0.34 -8.19
C HIS A 474 -0.35 -0.12 -9.71
N VAL A 475 -1.44 0.49 -10.16
CA VAL A 475 -1.62 0.81 -11.59
C VAL A 475 -1.75 2.30 -11.87
N SER A 476 -1.60 3.14 -10.85
CA SER A 476 -1.70 4.60 -10.98
C SER A 476 -0.42 5.21 -11.54
N PRO A 477 -0.48 6.09 -12.56
CA PRO A 477 0.68 6.84 -13.05
C PRO A 477 1.18 7.96 -12.13
N ILE A 478 0.50 8.18 -11.00
CA ILE A 478 0.86 9.21 -10.03
C ILE A 478 1.12 8.58 -8.65
N SER A 479 1.27 7.26 -8.59
CA SER A 479 1.51 6.56 -7.34
C SER A 479 2.95 6.70 -6.87
N ASP A 480 3.13 7.02 -5.59
CA ASP A 480 4.44 7.08 -4.94
C ASP A 480 5.20 5.76 -5.08
N THR A 481 4.54 4.61 -4.88
CA THR A 481 5.17 3.29 -4.92
C THR A 481 5.57 2.91 -6.35
N THR A 482 4.73 3.23 -7.33
CA THR A 482 5.03 3.03 -8.76
C THR A 482 6.11 3.98 -9.26
N ILE A 483 6.13 5.24 -8.81
CA ILE A 483 7.19 6.21 -9.08
C ILE A 483 8.52 5.69 -8.50
N LEU A 484 8.55 5.35 -7.21
CA LEU A 484 9.74 4.83 -6.52
C LEU A 484 10.25 3.53 -7.13
N SER A 485 9.38 2.63 -7.56
CA SER A 485 9.76 1.38 -8.23
C SER A 485 10.42 1.65 -9.58
N SER A 486 9.85 2.56 -10.39
CA SER A 486 10.42 2.94 -11.68
C SER A 486 11.76 3.69 -11.53
N ALA A 487 11.87 4.57 -10.53
CA ALA A 487 13.09 5.30 -10.19
C ALA A 487 14.19 4.35 -9.68
N GLY A 488 13.84 3.42 -8.79
CA GLY A 488 14.75 2.40 -8.27
C GLY A 488 15.30 1.49 -9.37
N ALA A 489 14.45 1.12 -10.33
CA ALA A 489 14.85 0.33 -11.50
C ALA A 489 15.55 1.15 -12.60
N GLN A 490 15.50 2.49 -12.54
CA GLN A 490 15.98 3.41 -13.59
C GLN A 490 15.32 3.15 -14.95
N CYS A 491 13.99 3.13 -14.97
CA CYS A 491 13.20 3.09 -16.20
C CYS A 491 12.27 4.29 -16.33
N ASN A 492 11.80 4.55 -17.54
CA ASN A 492 10.79 5.56 -17.76
C ASN A 492 9.49 5.17 -17.01
N HIS A 493 9.00 6.08 -16.17
CA HIS A 493 7.84 5.85 -15.33
C HIS A 493 6.59 5.42 -16.13
N LEU A 494 6.26 6.12 -17.21
CA LEU A 494 5.08 5.79 -18.03
C LEU A 494 5.23 4.45 -18.75
N ARG A 495 6.46 4.06 -19.16
CA ARG A 495 6.72 2.71 -19.72
C ARG A 495 6.48 1.64 -18.66
N HIS A 496 6.92 1.88 -17.43
CA HIS A 496 6.65 0.97 -16.32
C HIS A 496 5.14 0.80 -16.06
N VAL A 497 4.38 1.90 -15.96
CA VAL A 497 2.92 1.86 -15.77
C VAL A 497 2.25 1.07 -16.90
N ALA A 498 2.60 1.35 -18.16
CA ALA A 498 2.01 0.68 -19.32
C ALA A 498 2.31 -0.83 -19.36
N THR A 499 3.49 -1.26 -18.93
CA THR A 499 3.89 -2.67 -18.90
C THR A 499 3.31 -3.42 -17.71
N GLN A 500 3.12 -2.75 -16.57
CA GLN A 500 2.54 -3.28 -15.34
C GLN A 500 1.02 -3.43 -15.39
N LEU A 501 0.32 -2.48 -16.00
CA LEU A 501 -1.15 -2.41 -16.00
C LEU A 501 -1.82 -3.73 -16.45
N PRO A 502 -1.43 -4.39 -17.56
CA PRO A 502 -2.05 -5.65 -17.96
C PRO A 502 -1.80 -6.80 -16.98
N TYR A 503 -0.64 -6.82 -16.32
CA TYR A 503 -0.28 -7.85 -15.35
C TYR A 503 -1.13 -7.71 -14.09
N ALA A 504 -1.16 -6.52 -13.50
CA ALA A 504 -1.95 -6.21 -12.32
C ALA A 504 -3.46 -6.38 -12.59
N SER A 505 -3.95 -5.93 -13.75
CA SER A 505 -5.38 -6.01 -14.11
C SER A 505 -5.89 -7.45 -14.23
N VAL A 506 -5.05 -8.38 -14.74
CA VAL A 506 -5.40 -9.81 -14.78
C VAL A 506 -5.63 -10.33 -13.36
N VAL A 507 -4.72 -10.01 -12.44
CA VAL A 507 -4.87 -10.40 -11.03
C VAL A 507 -6.11 -9.75 -10.41
N ALA A 508 -6.38 -8.49 -10.70
CA ALA A 508 -7.55 -7.78 -10.18
C ALA A 508 -8.89 -8.36 -10.66
N VAL A 509 -9.01 -8.72 -11.95
CA VAL A 509 -10.21 -9.39 -12.48
C VAL A 509 -10.43 -10.73 -11.79
N ILE A 510 -9.36 -11.48 -11.54
CA ILE A 510 -9.44 -12.74 -10.79
C ILE A 510 -9.87 -12.49 -9.34
N CYS A 511 -9.35 -11.44 -8.70
CA CYS A 511 -9.77 -11.04 -7.36
C CYS A 511 -11.23 -10.63 -7.29
N LEU A 512 -11.75 -9.94 -8.32
CA LEU A 512 -13.16 -9.58 -8.41
C LEU A 512 -14.05 -10.83 -8.41
N VAL A 513 -13.70 -11.84 -9.21
CA VAL A 513 -14.38 -13.16 -9.16
C VAL A 513 -14.23 -13.79 -7.77
N GLY A 514 -13.06 -13.69 -7.16
CA GLY A 514 -12.80 -14.14 -5.79
C GLY A 514 -13.70 -13.48 -4.75
N TYR A 515 -13.94 -12.17 -4.82
CA TYR A 515 -14.82 -11.46 -3.89
C TYR A 515 -16.30 -11.73 -4.13
N LEU A 516 -16.71 -12.01 -5.38
CA LEU A 516 -18.06 -12.53 -5.64
C LEU A 516 -18.25 -13.89 -4.96
N ILE A 517 -17.30 -14.82 -5.11
CA ILE A 517 -17.36 -16.14 -4.46
C ILE A 517 -17.33 -16.00 -2.93
N ALA A 518 -16.41 -15.20 -2.40
CA ALA A 518 -16.26 -15.00 -0.96
C ALA A 518 -17.48 -14.29 -0.36
N GLY A 519 -18.13 -13.41 -1.13
CA GLY A 519 -19.38 -12.76 -0.74
C GLY A 519 -20.54 -13.72 -0.49
N PHE A 520 -20.62 -14.81 -1.23
CA PHE A 520 -21.65 -15.85 -1.01
C PHE A 520 -21.22 -16.95 -0.03
N THR A 521 -19.92 -17.24 0.05
CA THR A 521 -19.40 -18.38 0.83
C THR A 521 -18.85 -18.01 2.20
N GLY A 522 -18.44 -16.75 2.40
CA GLY A 522 -17.70 -16.30 3.58
C GLY A 522 -16.35 -17.02 3.77
N ASN A 523 -15.80 -17.66 2.73
CA ASN A 523 -14.61 -18.51 2.84
C ASN A 523 -13.51 -18.07 1.84
N PRO A 524 -12.28 -17.78 2.30
CA PRO A 524 -11.21 -17.27 1.45
C PRO A 524 -10.57 -18.37 0.59
N TRP A 525 -10.55 -19.61 1.07
CA TRP A 525 -9.76 -20.69 0.47
C TRP A 525 -10.32 -21.15 -0.88
N ILE A 526 -11.64 -21.13 -1.04
CA ILE A 526 -12.30 -21.43 -2.31
C ILE A 526 -11.92 -20.38 -3.35
N SER A 527 -12.03 -19.09 -2.98
CA SER A 527 -11.66 -17.96 -3.84
C SER A 527 -10.20 -17.99 -4.24
N LEU A 528 -9.28 -18.28 -3.30
CA LEU A 528 -7.85 -18.39 -3.58
C LEU A 528 -7.52 -19.58 -4.49
N ALA A 529 -8.13 -20.75 -4.27
CA ALA A 529 -7.91 -21.93 -5.11
C ALA A 529 -8.41 -21.71 -6.54
N VAL A 530 -9.62 -21.17 -6.69
CA VAL A 530 -10.17 -20.78 -8.00
C VAL A 530 -9.28 -19.71 -8.64
N GLY A 531 -8.84 -18.72 -7.86
CA GLY A 531 -7.98 -17.65 -8.32
C GLY A 531 -6.65 -18.14 -8.87
N ALA A 532 -5.98 -19.07 -8.18
CA ALA A 532 -4.73 -19.67 -8.65
C ALA A 532 -4.90 -20.44 -9.98
N VAL A 533 -6.00 -21.18 -10.13
CA VAL A 533 -6.31 -21.90 -11.39
C VAL A 533 -6.59 -20.91 -12.53
N LEU A 534 -7.43 -19.90 -12.28
CA LEU A 534 -7.76 -18.87 -13.27
C LEU A 534 -6.52 -18.07 -13.68
N MET A 535 -5.60 -17.80 -12.75
CA MET A 535 -4.34 -17.12 -13.03
C MET A 535 -3.47 -17.90 -14.00
N VAL A 536 -3.25 -19.18 -13.75
CA VAL A 536 -2.47 -20.05 -14.66
C VAL A 536 -3.14 -20.12 -16.03
N ALA A 537 -4.46 -20.31 -16.07
CA ALA A 537 -5.22 -20.35 -17.32
C ALA A 537 -5.11 -19.03 -18.11
N ALA A 538 -5.27 -17.89 -17.44
CA ALA A 538 -5.19 -16.57 -18.04
C ALA A 538 -3.81 -16.32 -18.68
N VAL A 539 -2.71 -16.63 -17.97
CA VAL A 539 -1.36 -16.48 -18.53
C VAL A 539 -1.14 -17.38 -19.74
N LEU A 540 -1.60 -18.63 -19.68
CA LEU A 540 -1.44 -19.56 -20.81
C LEU A 540 -2.21 -19.10 -22.06
N VAL A 541 -3.37 -18.47 -21.89
CA VAL A 541 -4.17 -17.91 -22.97
C VAL A 541 -3.55 -16.62 -23.51
N LEU A 542 -3.21 -15.67 -22.63
CA LEU A 542 -2.67 -14.36 -22.99
C LEU A 542 -1.26 -14.45 -23.60
N ASN A 543 -0.43 -15.38 -23.15
CA ASN A 543 0.88 -15.63 -23.75
C ASN A 543 0.77 -16.15 -25.19
N LYS A 544 -0.20 -17.01 -25.47
CA LYS A 544 -0.47 -17.53 -26.83
C LYS A 544 -1.09 -16.49 -27.75
N SER A 545 -1.79 -15.51 -27.18
CA SER A 545 -2.34 -14.39 -27.94
C SER A 545 -1.21 -13.55 -28.55
N ARG A 546 -1.40 -13.08 -29.80
CA ARG A 546 -0.53 -12.07 -30.45
C ARG A 546 -0.61 -10.69 -29.75
N TYR A 547 -1.22 -10.59 -28.58
CA TYR A 547 -1.29 -9.38 -27.75
C TYR A 547 0.12 -8.89 -27.35
N GLY A 548 0.66 -7.89 -28.06
CA GLY A 548 2.04 -7.42 -27.92
C GLY A 548 3.06 -8.19 -28.75
N ALA A 549 2.66 -8.78 -29.89
CA ALA A 549 3.62 -9.25 -30.89
C ALA A 549 4.17 -8.03 -31.65
N LEU A 550 5.50 -7.91 -31.74
CA LEU A 550 6.15 -7.01 -32.69
C LEU A 550 5.58 -7.33 -34.09
N LYS A 551 5.15 -6.31 -34.83
CA LYS A 551 4.78 -6.52 -36.24
C LYS A 551 6.06 -6.92 -36.96
N ASP A 552 6.08 -8.15 -37.47
CA ASP A 552 7.14 -8.67 -38.35
C ASP A 552 7.36 -7.77 -39.57
#